data_AF-A0A849Q1D7-F1
#
_entry.id   AF-A0A849Q1D7-F1
#
_cell.length_a   1.000
_cell.length_b   1.000
_cell.length_c   1.000
_cell.angle_alpha   90.00
_cell.angle_beta   90.00
_cell.angle_gamma   90.00
#
_symmetry.space_group_name_H-M   'P 1'
#
loop_
_entity.id
_entity.type
_entity.pdbx_description
1 polymer ?
#
loop_
_entity_poly.entity_id
_entity_poly.type
_entity_poly.pdbx_seq_one_letter_code
_entity_poly.pdbx_strand_id
1 'polypeptide(L)'
;MKSNLISKSETSLVLKKISEQWSMEFPKIKNLKVHEISSDAQIIVGNGIKILKINDDYVPFLSETQTLEKFPYVMVDMGAVKFMCKGANVMRPGIKKYSEFPKDSVVCIIEESHHKFLAVGKTMVSSEEMETMEKGEVIKNLHYISDRFWEIGKTLSSS
;
A
#
# COMPACT_ATOMS: atom_id res chain seq x y z
N MET A 1 -17.80 -9.01 8.28
CA MET A 1 -16.55 -9.50 7.66
C MET A 1 -16.67 -11.00 7.46
N LYS A 2 -16.65 -11.48 6.22
CA LYS A 2 -16.58 -12.91 5.91
C LYS A 2 -15.13 -13.29 5.68
N SER A 3 -14.71 -14.48 6.08
CA SER A 3 -13.32 -14.92 5.94
C SER A 3 -13.27 -16.32 5.37
N ASN A 4 -12.54 -16.52 4.28
CA ASN A 4 -12.44 -17.81 3.60
C ASN A 4 -10.98 -18.13 3.29
N LEU A 5 -10.58 -19.38 3.50
CA LEU A 5 -9.33 -19.90 2.96
C LEU A 5 -9.58 -20.21 1.48
N ILE A 6 -8.84 -19.57 0.56
CA ILE A 6 -9.02 -19.80 -0.87
C ILE A 6 -8.22 -21.03 -1.33
N SER A 7 -8.68 -21.64 -2.42
CA SER A 7 -8.02 -22.83 -2.99
C SER A 7 -6.60 -22.52 -3.50
N LYS A 8 -5.84 -23.57 -3.80
CA LYS A 8 -4.48 -23.44 -4.36
C LYS A 8 -4.47 -22.72 -5.72
N SER A 9 -5.42 -23.05 -6.60
CA SER A 9 -5.54 -22.41 -7.91
C SER A 9 -5.87 -20.93 -7.79
N GLU A 10 -6.82 -20.57 -6.92
CA GLU A 10 -7.14 -19.16 -6.63
C GLU A 10 -5.96 -18.43 -6.01
N THR A 11 -5.25 -19.08 -5.07
CA THR A 11 -4.02 -18.53 -4.47
C THR A 11 -2.98 -18.20 -5.53
N SER A 12 -2.71 -19.13 -6.47
CA SER A 12 -1.78 -18.89 -7.57
C SER A 12 -2.21 -17.75 -8.48
N LEU A 13 -3.51 -17.62 -8.78
CA LEU A 13 -4.04 -16.53 -9.60
C LEU A 13 -3.88 -15.16 -8.92
N VAL A 14 -4.19 -15.08 -7.62
CA VAL A 14 -4.05 -13.85 -6.85
C VAL A 14 -2.59 -13.43 -6.73
N LEU A 15 -1.69 -14.35 -6.38
CA LEU A 15 -0.26 -14.07 -6.29
C LEU A 15 0.34 -13.64 -7.63
N LYS A 16 -0.12 -14.23 -8.75
CA LYS A 16 0.31 -13.81 -10.09
C LYS A 16 -0.05 -12.34 -10.36
N LYS A 17 -1.30 -11.93 -10.08
CA LYS A 17 -1.74 -10.54 -10.25
C LYS A 17 -0.93 -9.56 -9.41
N ILE A 18 -0.69 -9.91 -8.14
CA ILE A 18 0.09 -9.07 -7.23
C ILE A 18 1.54 -8.98 -7.73
N SER A 19 2.13 -10.10 -8.15
CA SER A 19 3.50 -10.14 -8.69
C SER A 19 3.66 -9.26 -9.92
N GLU A 20 2.70 -9.30 -10.84
CA GLU A 20 2.66 -8.43 -12.03
C GLU A 20 2.53 -6.96 -11.63
N GLN A 21 1.60 -6.61 -10.74
CA GLN A 21 1.38 -5.22 -10.31
C GLN A 21 2.60 -4.65 -9.57
N TRP A 22 3.24 -5.45 -8.72
CA TRP A 22 4.36 -5.00 -7.89
C TRP A 22 5.71 -5.13 -8.62
N SER A 23 5.75 -5.79 -9.77
CA SER A 23 7.00 -6.20 -10.44
C SER A 23 7.96 -6.92 -9.47
N MET A 24 7.39 -7.76 -8.60
CA MET A 24 8.10 -8.45 -7.52
C MET A 24 7.76 -9.94 -7.52
N GLU A 25 8.75 -10.77 -7.20
CA GLU A 25 8.53 -12.20 -6.97
C GLU A 25 8.07 -12.48 -5.55
N PHE A 26 7.21 -13.49 -5.41
CA PHE A 26 6.75 -13.99 -4.11
C PHE A 26 7.29 -15.40 -3.85
N PRO A 27 7.59 -15.73 -2.58
CA PRO A 27 7.83 -17.12 -2.22
C PRO A 27 6.58 -17.97 -2.48
N LYS A 28 6.76 -19.28 -2.62
CA LYS A 28 5.63 -20.21 -2.76
C LYS A 28 4.77 -20.20 -1.50
N ILE A 29 3.58 -19.59 -1.60
CA ILE A 29 2.57 -19.60 -0.54
C ILE A 29 1.48 -20.61 -0.92
N LYS A 30 1.20 -21.56 -0.01
CA LYS A 30 0.29 -22.68 -0.30
C LYS A 30 -1.17 -22.26 -0.38
N ASN A 31 -1.63 -21.50 0.61
CA ASN A 31 -3.00 -21.00 0.69
C ASN A 31 -2.98 -19.57 1.22
N LEU A 32 -3.92 -18.76 0.75
CA LEU A 32 -4.22 -17.44 1.31
C LEU A 32 -5.56 -17.47 2.03
N LYS A 33 -5.69 -16.66 3.07
CA LYS A 33 -6.94 -16.37 3.74
C LYS A 33 -7.41 -14.99 3.30
N VAL A 34 -8.62 -14.92 2.74
CA VAL A 34 -9.22 -13.67 2.28
C VAL A 34 -10.30 -13.25 3.27
N HIS A 35 -10.19 -12.03 3.76
CA HIS A 35 -11.14 -11.37 4.64
C HIS A 35 -11.89 -10.29 3.85
N GLU A 36 -13.16 -10.53 3.53
CA GLU A 36 -14.02 -9.56 2.85
C GLU A 36 -14.46 -8.47 3.82
N ILE A 37 -14.05 -7.22 3.53
CA ILE A 37 -14.33 -6.05 4.36
C ILE A 37 -15.56 -5.29 3.83
N SER A 38 -15.67 -5.16 2.52
CA SER A 38 -16.76 -4.53 1.76
C SER A 38 -16.80 -5.10 0.33
N SER A 39 -17.70 -4.59 -0.52
CA SER A 39 -17.79 -5.02 -1.92
C SER A 39 -16.54 -4.72 -2.75
N ASP A 40 -15.78 -3.71 -2.34
CA ASP A 40 -14.61 -3.17 -3.03
C ASP A 40 -13.30 -3.41 -2.28
N ALA A 41 -13.32 -3.96 -1.05
CA ALA A 41 -12.12 -4.12 -0.24
C ALA A 41 -11.99 -5.47 0.46
N GLN A 42 -10.78 -6.03 0.41
CA GLN A 42 -10.42 -7.32 1.01
C GLN A 42 -9.04 -7.25 1.66
N ILE A 43 -8.88 -7.87 2.84
CA ILE A 43 -7.56 -8.12 3.43
C ILE A 43 -7.17 -9.57 3.16
N ILE A 44 -6.01 -9.76 2.54
CA ILE A 44 -5.48 -11.06 2.13
C ILE A 44 -4.27 -11.37 3.01
N VAL A 45 -4.30 -12.49 3.71
CA VAL A 45 -3.26 -12.93 4.65
C VAL A 45 -2.70 -14.25 4.18
N GLY A 46 -1.37 -14.35 4.19
CA GLY A 46 -0.62 -15.57 3.89
C GLY A 46 0.62 -15.67 4.77
N ASN A 47 1.31 -16.80 4.69
CA ASN A 47 2.55 -17.00 5.46
C ASN A 47 3.57 -15.89 5.13
N GLY A 48 3.78 -14.98 6.08
CA GLY A 48 4.70 -13.84 5.94
C GLY A 48 4.24 -12.70 5.02
N ILE A 49 2.95 -12.66 4.64
CA ILE A 49 2.39 -11.54 3.87
C ILE A 49 1.02 -11.11 4.36
N LYS A 50 0.78 -9.80 4.35
CA LYS A 50 -0.52 -9.18 4.52
C LYS A 50 -0.71 -8.10 3.46
N ILE A 51 -1.80 -8.19 2.73
CA ILE A 51 -2.07 -7.38 1.54
C ILE A 51 -3.48 -6.84 1.66
N LEU A 52 -3.66 -5.57 1.31
CA LEU A 52 -4.97 -4.96 1.17
C LEU A 52 -5.27 -4.82 -0.33
N LYS A 53 -6.42 -5.35 -0.75
CA LYS A 53 -6.99 -5.12 -2.08
C LYS A 53 -8.07 -4.06 -1.94
N ILE A 54 -7.99 -2.98 -2.72
CA ILE A 54 -9.03 -1.94 -2.82
C ILE A 54 -9.32 -1.72 -4.30
N ASN A 55 -10.57 -1.89 -4.71
CA ASN A 55 -10.94 -1.94 -6.12
C ASN A 55 -10.05 -2.95 -6.85
N ASP A 56 -9.25 -2.52 -7.82
CA ASP A 56 -8.33 -3.37 -8.58
C ASP A 56 -6.88 -3.32 -8.10
N ASP A 57 -6.57 -2.45 -7.14
CA ASP A 57 -5.20 -2.26 -6.65
C ASP A 57 -4.91 -3.18 -5.45
N TYR A 58 -3.79 -3.90 -5.54
CA TYR A 58 -3.20 -4.60 -4.40
C TYR A 58 -2.10 -3.73 -3.78
N VAL A 59 -2.17 -3.48 -2.48
CA VAL A 59 -1.14 -2.73 -1.74
C VAL A 59 -0.62 -3.53 -0.55
N PRO A 60 0.69 -3.45 -0.23
CA PRO A 60 1.22 -4.04 1.00
C PRO A 60 0.50 -3.42 2.20
N PHE A 61 0.15 -4.27 3.17
CA PHE A 61 -0.46 -3.77 4.40
C PHE A 61 0.59 -3.02 5.23
N LEU A 62 0.19 -1.94 5.91
CA LEU A 62 1.13 -1.05 6.59
C LEU A 62 1.93 -1.71 7.74
N SER A 63 1.50 -2.89 8.21
CA SER A 63 2.22 -3.66 9.22
C SER A 63 3.42 -4.43 8.66
N GLU A 64 3.50 -4.61 7.35
CA GLU A 64 4.50 -5.44 6.69
C GLU A 64 5.75 -4.61 6.32
N THR A 65 6.43 -4.04 7.31
CA THR A 65 7.54 -3.09 7.11
C THR A 65 8.66 -3.64 6.21
N GLN A 66 9.03 -4.92 6.36
CA GLN A 66 10.02 -5.58 5.49
C GLN A 66 9.59 -5.67 4.02
N THR A 67 8.28 -5.70 3.77
CA THR A 67 7.74 -5.66 2.40
C THR A 67 7.71 -4.22 1.91
N LEU A 68 7.29 -3.27 2.75
CA LEU A 68 7.23 -1.83 2.42
C LEU A 68 8.61 -1.26 2.04
N GLU A 69 9.69 -1.69 2.69
CA GLU A 69 11.07 -1.30 2.36
C GLU A 69 11.51 -1.62 0.93
N LYS A 70 10.79 -2.52 0.24
CA LYS A 70 11.07 -2.91 -1.15
C LYS A 70 10.38 -2.01 -2.18
N PHE A 71 9.43 -1.18 -1.74
CA PHE A 71 8.71 -0.28 -2.64
C PHE A 71 9.42 1.06 -2.76
N PRO A 72 9.20 1.77 -3.88
CA PRO A 72 9.51 3.19 -3.95
C PRO A 72 8.84 3.96 -2.82
N TYR A 73 9.42 5.11 -2.46
CA TYR A 73 8.87 5.96 -1.41
C TYR A 73 8.83 7.43 -1.79
N VAL A 74 7.92 8.16 -1.14
CA VAL A 74 8.00 9.61 -0.96
C VAL A 74 8.10 9.93 0.52
N MET A 75 8.91 10.92 0.84
CA MET A 75 9.04 11.49 2.17
C MET A 75 8.29 12.81 2.23
N VAL A 76 7.37 12.93 3.18
CA VAL A 76 6.56 14.14 3.38
C VAL A 76 6.99 14.90 4.63
N ASP A 77 6.75 16.22 4.61
CA ASP A 77 6.99 17.03 5.79
C ASP A 77 6.01 16.77 6.94
N MET A 78 6.39 17.24 8.13
CA MET A 78 5.57 17.15 9.33
C MET A 78 4.22 17.86 9.21
N GLY A 79 4.10 18.86 8.33
CA GLY A 79 2.84 19.56 8.07
C GLY A 79 1.80 18.68 7.38
N ALA A 80 2.25 17.77 6.52
CA ALA A 80 1.40 16.82 5.79
C ALA A 80 0.90 15.65 6.66
N VAL A 81 1.67 15.24 7.69
CA VAL A 81 1.39 14.05 8.52
C VAL A 81 -0.04 14.02 9.06
N LYS A 82 -0.52 15.13 9.64
CA LYS A 82 -1.88 15.20 10.23
C LYS A 82 -3.00 15.00 9.21
N PHE A 83 -2.75 15.34 7.94
CA PHE A 83 -3.72 15.19 6.85
C PHE A 83 -3.65 13.78 6.28
N MET A 84 -2.45 13.22 6.16
CA MET A 84 -2.23 11.83 5.73
C MET A 84 -2.92 10.84 6.68
N CYS A 85 -2.83 11.06 8.00
CA CYS A 85 -3.55 10.27 9.01
C CYS A 85 -5.10 10.43 8.93
N LYS A 86 -5.60 11.28 8.04
CA LYS A 86 -7.03 11.48 7.77
C LYS A 86 -7.42 11.06 6.35
N GLY A 87 -6.53 10.38 5.62
CA GLY A 87 -6.79 9.87 4.28
C GLY A 87 -6.63 10.90 3.16
N ALA A 88 -5.96 12.03 3.41
CA ALA A 88 -5.64 12.97 2.35
C ALA A 88 -4.68 12.34 1.32
N ASN A 89 -4.80 12.78 0.07
CA ASN A 89 -3.83 12.47 -0.99
C ASN A 89 -2.54 13.28 -0.78
N VAL A 90 -1.44 12.79 -1.34
CA VAL A 90 -0.15 13.51 -1.26
C VAL A 90 -0.09 14.56 -2.35
N MET A 91 0.10 15.80 -1.91
CA MET A 91 0.27 16.95 -2.80
C MET A 91 1.76 17.25 -2.99
N ARG A 92 2.13 17.69 -4.19
CA ARG A 92 3.52 18.00 -4.57
C ARG A 92 4.29 18.88 -3.56
N PRO A 93 3.72 19.97 -3.00
CA PRO A 93 4.45 20.84 -2.07
C PRO A 93 4.86 20.15 -0.75
N GLY A 94 4.13 19.11 -0.35
CA GLY A 94 4.40 18.36 0.88
C GLY A 94 5.53 17.33 0.75
N ILE A 95 5.97 17.01 -0.47
CA ILE A 95 7.03 16.03 -0.73
C ILE A 95 8.40 16.70 -0.63
N LYS A 96 9.28 16.15 0.22
CA LYS A 96 10.64 16.65 0.47
C LYS A 96 11.73 15.80 -0.18
N LYS A 97 11.54 14.48 -0.20
CA LYS A 97 12.45 13.52 -0.85
C LYS A 97 11.62 12.39 -1.44
N TYR A 98 12.19 11.66 -2.38
CA TYR A 98 11.54 10.51 -3.00
C TYR A 98 12.59 9.61 -3.66
N SER A 99 12.26 8.34 -3.87
CA SER A 99 12.95 7.48 -4.83
C SER A 99 12.29 7.59 -6.20
N GLU A 100 12.95 7.09 -7.25
CA GLU A 100 12.33 6.96 -8.57
C GLU A 100 11.10 6.04 -8.52
N PHE A 101 10.05 6.41 -9.25
CA PHE A 101 8.85 5.60 -9.42
C PHE A 101 8.16 5.87 -10.76
N PRO A 102 7.59 4.85 -11.40
CA PRO A 102 6.72 5.05 -12.56
C PRO A 102 5.36 5.61 -12.13
N LYS A 103 4.61 6.11 -13.11
CA LYS A 103 3.18 6.41 -12.94
C LYS A 103 2.39 5.12 -12.72
N ASP A 104 1.27 5.21 -12.03
CA ASP A 104 0.35 4.10 -11.72
C ASP A 104 0.97 2.97 -10.88
N SER A 105 2.07 3.24 -10.17
CA SER A 105 2.75 2.29 -9.31
C SER A 105 2.38 2.46 -7.83
N VAL A 106 2.58 1.40 -7.07
CA VAL A 106 2.46 1.45 -5.60
C VAL A 106 3.69 2.16 -5.01
N VAL A 107 3.45 3.07 -4.08
CA VAL A 107 4.50 3.85 -3.40
C VAL A 107 4.19 3.97 -1.91
N CYS A 108 5.23 3.95 -1.09
CA CYS A 108 5.15 4.17 0.35
C CYS A 108 5.29 5.65 0.70
N ILE A 109 4.52 6.12 1.67
CA ILE A 109 4.60 7.49 2.19
C ILE A 109 5.24 7.42 3.57
N ILE A 110 6.32 8.18 3.75
CA ILE A 110 7.17 8.17 4.94
C ILE A 110 7.24 9.59 5.51
N GLU A 111 7.26 9.77 6.83
CA GLU A 111 7.50 11.09 7.46
C GLU A 111 8.99 11.41 7.65
N GLU A 112 9.35 12.69 7.59
CA GLU A 112 10.76 13.16 7.57
C GLU A 112 11.52 13.05 8.91
N SER A 113 10.85 12.97 10.05
CA SER A 113 11.49 13.03 11.38
C SER A 113 12.01 11.68 11.85
N HIS A 114 11.18 10.64 11.82
CA HIS A 114 11.54 9.29 12.28
C HIS A 114 11.49 8.23 11.17
N HIS A 115 11.24 8.64 9.92
CA HIS A 115 11.21 7.76 8.76
C HIS A 115 10.19 6.63 8.89
N LYS A 116 9.06 6.88 9.58
CA LYS A 116 7.97 5.90 9.73
C LYS A 116 7.06 5.89 8.50
N PHE A 117 6.67 4.68 8.07
CA PHE A 117 5.61 4.49 7.09
C PHE A 117 4.28 5.02 7.64
N LEU A 118 3.67 5.97 6.95
CA LEU A 118 2.38 6.55 7.29
C LEU A 118 1.24 5.98 6.46
N ALA A 119 1.52 5.75 5.18
CA ALA A 119 0.53 5.36 4.20
C ALA A 119 1.17 4.61 3.03
N VAL A 120 0.33 3.94 2.25
CA VAL A 120 0.63 3.37 0.95
C VAL A 120 -0.37 3.95 -0.04
N GLY A 121 0.10 4.33 -1.21
CA GLY A 121 -0.71 4.94 -2.25
C GLY A 121 -0.33 4.50 -3.65
N LYS A 122 -1.06 5.05 -4.62
CA LYS A 122 -0.80 4.86 -6.05
C LYS A 122 -0.37 6.19 -6.67
N THR A 123 0.73 6.16 -7.42
CA THR A 123 1.26 7.34 -8.10
C THR A 123 0.34 7.76 -9.25
N MET A 124 0.03 9.05 -9.32
CA MET A 124 -0.80 9.67 -10.37
C MET A 124 0.07 10.25 -11.50
N VAL A 125 1.36 10.41 -11.23
CA VAL A 125 2.42 10.93 -12.11
C VAL A 125 3.69 10.12 -11.87
N SER A 126 4.63 10.11 -12.81
CA SER A 126 5.97 9.54 -12.57
C SER A 126 6.84 10.50 -11.73
N SER A 127 7.95 10.00 -11.20
CA SER A 127 8.93 10.86 -10.52
C SER A 127 9.52 11.93 -11.45
N GLU A 128 9.75 11.59 -12.73
CA GLU A 128 10.22 12.53 -13.76
C GLU A 128 9.20 13.64 -14.03
N GLU A 129 7.91 13.30 -14.16
CA GLU A 129 6.84 14.29 -14.32
C GLU A 129 6.76 15.20 -13.07
N MET A 130 6.85 14.60 -11.88
CA MET A 130 6.77 15.28 -10.59
C MET A 130 7.89 16.31 -10.36
N GLU A 131 9.10 16.09 -10.91
CA GLU A 131 10.23 17.02 -10.79
C GLU A 131 9.89 18.42 -11.27
N THR A 132 9.12 18.51 -12.35
CA THR A 132 8.74 19.78 -12.99
C THR A 132 7.47 20.41 -12.38
N MET A 133 6.82 19.72 -11.44
CA MET A 133 5.58 20.19 -10.81
C MET A 133 5.88 21.09 -9.60
N GLU A 134 5.17 22.22 -9.52
CA GLU A 134 5.14 23.07 -8.32
C GLU A 134 3.96 22.74 -7.39
N LYS A 135 2.86 22.24 -7.96
CA LYS A 135 1.60 21.95 -7.25
C LYS A 135 0.86 20.80 -7.91
N GLY A 136 -0.17 20.30 -7.23
CA GLY A 136 -1.04 19.23 -7.72
C GLY A 136 -0.92 17.96 -6.90
N GLU A 137 -1.85 17.04 -7.14
CA GLU A 137 -1.88 15.72 -6.51
C GLU A 137 -0.86 14.81 -7.20
N VAL A 138 -0.03 14.14 -6.40
CA VAL A 138 1.01 13.24 -6.88
C VAL A 138 0.65 11.79 -6.58
N ILE A 139 0.09 11.53 -5.41
CA ILE A 139 -0.24 10.16 -4.97
C ILE A 139 -1.64 10.13 -4.40
N LYS A 140 -2.44 9.22 -4.93
CA LYS A 140 -3.72 8.85 -4.35
C LYS A 140 -3.49 7.94 -3.15
N ASN A 141 -3.98 8.34 -1.99
CA ASN A 141 -3.85 7.57 -0.76
C ASN A 141 -4.81 6.38 -0.78
N LEU A 142 -4.31 5.18 -0.49
CA LEU A 142 -5.09 3.94 -0.53
C LEU A 142 -5.19 3.30 0.86
N HIS A 143 -4.11 3.34 1.64
CA HIS A 143 -4.06 2.76 2.97
C HIS A 143 -3.22 3.65 3.88
N TYR A 144 -3.72 4.02 5.06
CA TYR A 144 -3.00 4.88 6.00
C TYR A 144 -3.21 4.44 7.46
N ILE A 145 -2.28 4.84 8.33
CA ILE A 145 -2.40 4.58 9.77
C ILE A 145 -3.75 5.14 10.26
N SER A 146 -4.45 4.37 11.08
CA SER A 146 -5.77 4.67 11.65
C SER A 146 -6.94 4.64 10.68
N ASP A 147 -6.72 4.27 9.41
CA ASP A 147 -7.85 3.96 8.55
C ASP A 147 -8.61 2.70 9.03
N ARG A 148 -9.80 2.49 8.48
CA ARG A 148 -10.64 1.36 8.88
C ARG A 148 -9.95 0.00 8.61
N PHE A 149 -9.14 -0.11 7.55
CA PHE A 149 -8.46 -1.35 7.20
C PHE A 149 -7.33 -1.66 8.18
N TRP A 150 -6.57 -0.64 8.61
CA TRP A 150 -5.55 -0.69 9.65
C TRP A 150 -6.15 -1.22 10.95
N GLU A 151 -7.26 -0.61 11.39
CA GLU A 151 -7.94 -1.01 12.62
C GLU A 151 -8.44 -2.45 12.58
N ILE A 152 -9.02 -2.88 11.47
CA ILE A 152 -9.43 -4.28 11.27
C ILE A 152 -8.20 -5.20 11.23
N GLY A 153 -7.14 -4.84 10.51
CA GLY A 153 -5.96 -5.67 10.34
C GLY A 153 -5.17 -5.92 11.63
N LYS A 154 -5.30 -5.06 12.65
CA LYS A 154 -4.79 -5.31 14.02
C LYS A 154 -5.49 -6.49 14.70
N THR A 155 -6.74 -6.76 14.34
CA THR A 155 -7.51 -7.90 14.87
C THR A 155 -7.25 -9.20 14.12
N LEU A 156 -6.60 -9.13 12.96
CA LEU A 156 -6.27 -10.27 12.12
C LEU A 156 -4.87 -10.77 12.46
N SER A 157 -4.79 -11.91 13.14
CA SER A 157 -3.53 -12.59 13.41
C SER A 157 -2.88 -13.09 12.11
N SER A 158 -1.58 -12.83 11.96
CA SER A 158 -0.74 -13.54 11.00
C SER A 158 -0.56 -14.95 11.54
N SER A 159 -1.46 -15.86 11.16
CA SER A 159 -1.39 -17.27 11.58
C SER A 159 -0.33 -18.02 10.78
#